data_AF-A0A0Q3WSB7-F1
#
_entry.id   AF-A0A0Q3WSB7-F1
#
_cell.length_a   1.000
_cell.length_b   1.000
_cell.length_c   1.000
_cell.angle_alpha   90.00
_cell.angle_beta   90.00
_cell.angle_gamma   90.00
#
_symmetry.space_group_name_H-M   'P 1'
#
loop_
_entity.id
_entity.type
_entity.pdbx_description
1 polymer ?
#
loop_
_entity_poly.entity_id
_entity_poly.type
_entity_poly.pdbx_seq_one_letter_code
_entity_poly.pdbx_strand_id
1 'polypeptide(L)'
;MSSILRLYKIIIGLVELFFSIPFLGGAIILAHAWTPLGTLIVFHFIGLIIAFVANRAKSASVFGIIGNILAFIPVVGMIMHFLIGVVNLYQGIRDK
;
A
#
# COMPACT_ATOMS: atom_id res chain seq x y z
N MET A 1 18.97 8.95 1.80
CA MET A 1 17.58 8.70 2.21
C MET A 1 16.63 8.43 1.03
N SER A 2 16.75 9.11 -0.13
CA SER A 2 15.80 8.93 -1.26
C SER A 2 15.77 7.49 -1.79
N SER A 3 16.92 6.81 -1.90
CA SER A 3 16.98 5.42 -2.39
C SER A 3 16.22 4.42 -1.52
N ILE A 4 16.24 4.60 -0.19
CA ILE A 4 15.52 3.73 0.76
C ILE A 4 14.02 3.95 0.61
N LEU A 5 13.57 5.21 0.61
CA LEU A 5 12.14 5.51 0.42
C LEU A 5 11.64 5.03 -0.95
N ARG A 6 12.44 5.20 -2.00
CA ARG A 6 12.14 4.71 -3.34
C ARG A 6 11.94 3.20 -3.35
N LEU A 7 12.90 2.45 -2.80
CA LEU A 7 12.80 1.00 -2.70
C LEU A 7 11.59 0.59 -1.86
N TYR A 8 11.37 1.27 -0.74
CA TYR A 8 10.23 1.03 0.14
C TYR A 8 8.90 1.18 -0.60
N LYS A 9 8.67 2.30 -1.27
CA LYS A 9 7.45 2.54 -2.05
C LYS A 9 7.27 1.52 -3.17
N ILE A 10 8.36 1.09 -3.83
CA ILE A 10 8.28 0.06 -4.87
C ILE A 10 7.83 -1.28 -4.27
N ILE A 11 8.44 -1.71 -3.17
CA ILE A 11 8.09 -2.97 -2.49
C ILE A 11 6.63 -2.94 -2.03
N ILE A 12 6.21 -1.87 -1.34
CA ILE A 12 4.82 -1.73 -0.90
C ILE A 12 3.87 -1.70 -2.09
N GLY A 13 4.24 -1.02 -3.19
CA GLY A 13 3.46 -1.01 -4.42
C GLY A 13 3.24 -2.41 -5.00
N LEU A 14 4.28 -3.25 -5.03
CA LEU A 14 4.18 -4.64 -5.49
C LEU A 14 3.33 -5.52 -4.56
N VAL A 15 3.45 -5.34 -3.25
CA VAL A 15 2.63 -6.07 -2.27
C VAL A 15 1.16 -5.70 -2.43
N GLU A 16 0.84 -4.42 -2.59
CA GLU A 16 -0.53 -3.96 -2.83
C GLU A 16 -1.08 -4.52 -4.15
N LEU A 17 -0.28 -4.56 -5.23
CA LEU A 17 -0.69 -5.20 -6.48
C LEU A 17 -0.92 -6.71 -6.32
N PHE A 18 -0.16 -7.40 -5.47
CA PHE A 18 -0.42 -8.81 -5.16
C PHE A 18 -1.79 -9.01 -4.51
N PHE A 19 -2.18 -8.15 -3.55
CA PHE A 19 -3.52 -8.18 -2.95
C PHE A 19 -4.63 -7.71 -3.91
N SER A 20 -4.29 -7.05 -5.01
CA SER A 20 -5.24 -6.68 -6.06
C SER A 20 -5.60 -7.81 -7.03
N ILE A 21 -4.90 -8.96 -6.97
CA ILE A 21 -5.18 -10.09 -7.85
C ILE A 21 -6.60 -10.62 -7.57
N PRO A 22 -7.48 -10.69 -8.58
CA PRO A 22 -8.84 -11.17 -8.40
C PRO A 22 -8.92 -12.53 -7.75
N PHE A 23 -9.88 -12.67 -6.82
CA PHE A 23 -10.13 -13.84 -5.99
C PHE A 23 -8.99 -14.19 -5.01
N LEU A 24 -7.72 -14.13 -5.42
CA LEU A 24 -6.56 -14.48 -4.61
C LEU A 24 -6.40 -13.55 -3.41
N GLY A 25 -6.34 -12.24 -3.64
CA GLY A 25 -6.16 -11.26 -2.56
C GLY A 25 -7.31 -11.30 -1.56
N GLY A 26 -8.55 -11.33 -2.06
CA GLY A 26 -9.75 -11.46 -1.24
C GLY A 26 -9.79 -12.76 -0.43
N ALA A 27 -9.43 -13.90 -1.04
CA ALA A 27 -9.37 -15.18 -0.34
C ALA A 27 -8.35 -15.17 0.80
N ILE A 28 -7.16 -14.59 0.59
CA ILE A 28 -6.13 -14.47 1.63
C ILE A 28 -6.62 -13.58 2.78
N ILE A 29 -7.22 -12.43 2.47
CA ILE A 29 -7.74 -11.50 3.49
C ILE A 29 -8.83 -12.18 4.34
N LEU A 30 -9.78 -12.87 3.70
CA LEU A 30 -10.85 -13.57 4.40
C LEU A 30 -10.32 -14.74 5.24
N ALA A 31 -9.41 -15.55 4.69
CA ALA A 31 -8.81 -16.70 5.39
C ALA A 31 -7.99 -16.29 6.63
N HIS A 32 -7.49 -15.06 6.66
CA HIS A 32 -6.68 -14.53 7.77
C HIS A 32 -7.44 -13.51 8.62
N ALA A 33 -8.78 -13.53 8.60
CA ALA A 33 -9.64 -12.67 9.40
C ALA A 33 -9.27 -11.16 9.28
N TRP A 34 -9.06 -10.68 8.06
CA TRP A 34 -8.68 -9.30 7.74
C TRP A 34 -7.33 -8.82 8.32
N THR A 35 -6.55 -9.72 8.94
CA THR A 35 -5.20 -9.42 9.46
C THR A 35 -4.29 -8.72 8.43
N PRO A 36 -4.25 -9.13 7.15
CA PRO A 36 -3.42 -8.47 6.15
C PRO A 36 -3.71 -6.97 5.98
N LEU A 37 -4.98 -6.54 6.08
CA LEU A 37 -5.33 -5.11 5.98
C LEU A 37 -4.69 -4.30 7.11
N GLY A 38 -4.75 -4.83 8.34
CA GLY A 38 -4.11 -4.20 9.50
C GLY A 38 -2.59 -4.12 9.33
N THR A 39 -1.96 -5.19 8.85
CA THR A 39 -0.52 -5.21 8.57
C THR A 39 -0.12 -4.19 7.50
N LEU A 40 -0.90 -4.06 6.43
CA LEU A 40 -0.65 -3.08 5.37
C LEU A 40 -0.81 -1.64 5.87
N ILE A 41 -1.79 -1.37 6.75
CA ILE A 41 -1.92 -0.05 7.40
C ILE A 41 -0.65 0.29 8.18
N VAL A 42 -0.10 -0.66 8.94
CA VAL A 42 1.16 -0.45 9.69
C VAL A 42 2.32 -0.15 8.73
N PHE A 43 2.43 -0.87 7.62
CA PHE A 43 3.44 -0.58 6.61
C PHE A 43 3.25 0.81 6.00
N HIS A 44 2.05 1.20 5.59
CA HIS A 44 1.84 2.57 5.10
C HIS A 44 2.17 3.62 6.15
N PHE A 45 1.92 3.36 7.43
CA PHE A 45 2.32 4.28 8.50
C PHE A 45 3.84 4.42 8.62
N ILE A 46 4.59 3.32 8.53
CA ILE A 46 6.07 3.37 8.47
C ILE A 46 6.52 4.15 7.24
N GLY A 47 5.94 3.88 6.07
CA GLY A 47 6.21 4.63 4.84
C GLY A 47 5.93 6.13 4.96
N LEU A 48 4.86 6.49 5.68
CA LEU A 48 4.49 7.87 5.96
C LEU A 48 5.56 8.58 6.80
N ILE A 49 6.07 7.92 7.85
CA ILE A 49 7.15 8.45 8.69
C ILE A 49 8.43 8.63 7.86
N ILE A 50 8.82 7.62 7.08
CA ILE A 50 10.03 7.71 6.22
C ILE A 50 9.87 8.86 5.21
N ALA A 51 8.71 8.98 4.56
CA ALA A 51 8.44 10.07 3.62
C ALA A 51 8.43 11.45 4.28
N PHE A 52 7.94 11.54 5.53
CA PHE A 52 7.97 12.77 6.31
C PHE A 52 9.42 13.20 6.62
N VAL A 53 10.23 12.30 7.16
CA VAL A 53 11.65 12.56 7.49
C VAL A 53 12.47 12.87 6.24
N ALA A 54 12.18 12.20 5.12
CA ALA A 54 12.87 12.45 3.85
C ALA A 54 12.37 13.71 3.10
N ASN A 55 11.40 14.44 3.65
CA ASN A 55 10.72 15.58 3.01
C ASN A 55 10.23 15.28 1.58
N ARG A 56 9.59 14.12 1.40
CA ARG A 56 9.01 13.65 0.14
C ARG A 56 7.48 13.56 0.22
N ALA A 57 6.87 13.25 -0.92
CA ALA A 57 5.42 13.10 -1.03
C ALA A 57 4.91 11.96 -0.12
N LYS A 58 3.86 12.27 0.63
CA LYS A 58 3.20 11.39 1.61
C LYS A 58 1.93 10.74 1.08
N SER A 59 1.44 11.21 -0.07
CA SER A 59 0.12 10.86 -0.60
C SER A 59 -0.04 9.36 -0.89
N ALA A 60 1.02 8.64 -1.29
CA ALA A 60 0.95 7.20 -1.50
C ALA A 60 0.63 6.45 -0.20
N SER A 61 1.33 6.78 0.87
CA SER A 61 1.14 6.17 2.19
C SER A 61 -0.20 6.58 2.82
N VAL A 62 -0.58 7.86 2.73
CA VAL A 62 -1.89 8.31 3.24
C VAL A 62 -3.04 7.62 2.50
N PHE A 63 -2.95 7.52 1.17
CA PHE A 63 -3.95 6.81 0.37
C PHE A 63 -3.99 5.31 0.72
N GLY A 64 -2.83 4.70 0.96
CA GLY A 64 -2.73 3.32 1.43
C GLY A 64 -3.44 3.06 2.76
N ILE A 65 -3.29 3.95 3.74
CA ILE A 65 -3.98 3.86 5.03
C ILE A 65 -5.50 3.93 4.83
N ILE A 66 -5.97 4.94 4.11
CA ILE A 66 -7.41 5.14 3.88
C ILE A 66 -8.00 3.97 3.09
N GLY A 67 -7.35 3.55 2.00
CA GLY A 67 -7.86 2.48 1.16
C GLY A 67 -7.88 1.12 1.88
N ASN A 68 -6.92 0.82 2.74
CA ASN A 68 -6.95 -0.39 3.56
C ASN A 68 -8.07 -0.38 4.63
N ILE A 69 -8.45 0.80 5.16
CA ILE A 69 -9.63 0.92 6.03
C ILE A 69 -10.92 0.63 5.25
N LEU A 70 -11.00 1.08 3.98
CA LEU A 70 -12.14 0.85 3.09
C LEU A 70 -12.17 -0.56 2.48
N ALA A 71 -11.05 -1.30 2.53
CA ALA A 71 -10.88 -2.61 1.90
C ALA A 71 -11.59 -3.77 2.62
N PHE A 72 -12.43 -3.49 3.61
CA PHE A 72 -13.20 -4.52 4.32
C PHE A 72 -14.17 -5.27 3.40
N ILE A 73 -14.72 -4.58 2.39
CA ILE A 73 -15.55 -5.17 1.34
C ILE A 73 -14.62 -5.74 0.26
N PRO A 74 -14.60 -7.06 -0.02
CA PRO A 74 -13.57 -7.68 -0.86
C PRO A 74 -13.39 -7.06 -2.25
N VAL A 75 -14.48 -6.76 -2.96
CA VAL A 75 -14.44 -6.15 -4.30
C VAL A 75 -13.90 -4.72 -4.24
N VAL A 76 -14.31 -3.94 -3.25
CA VAL A 76 -13.81 -2.57 -3.04
C VAL A 76 -12.33 -2.61 -2.67
N GLY A 77 -11.94 -3.53 -1.78
CA GLY A 77 -10.56 -3.73 -1.38
C GLY A 77 -9.66 -4.07 -2.55
N MET A 78 -10.10 -4.95 -3.44
CA MET A 78 -9.34 -5.31 -4.64
C MET A 78 -9.03 -4.10 -5.54
N ILE A 79 -10.02 -3.23 -5.75
CA ILE A 79 -9.84 -1.98 -6.52
C ILE A 79 -8.92 -1.01 -5.76
N MET A 80 -9.11 -0.88 -4.44
CA MET A 80 -8.28 0.00 -3.61
C MET A 80 -6.81 -0.45 -3.63
N HIS A 81 -6.54 -1.73 -3.42
CA HIS A 81 -5.19 -2.30 -3.49
C HIS A 81 -4.52 -2.06 -4.86
N PHE A 82 -5.27 -2.20 -5.96
CA PHE A 82 -4.75 -1.88 -7.29
C PHE A 82 -4.32 -0.40 -7.38
N LEU A 83 -5.22 0.52 -7.00
CA LEU A 83 -4.95 1.96 -7.07
C LEU A 83 -3.78 2.35 -6.16
N ILE A 84 -3.74 1.83 -4.92
CA ILE A 84 -2.66 2.08 -3.96
C ILE A 84 -1.33 1.58 -4.53
N GLY A 85 -1.31 0.38 -5.12
CA GLY A 85 -0.14 -0.23 -5.74
C GLY A 85 0.44 0.64 -6.85
N VAL A 86 -0.41 1.09 -7.77
CA VAL A 86 0.00 1.97 -8.88
C VAL A 86 0.54 3.31 -8.37
N VAL A 87 -0.14 3.94 -7.39
CA VAL A 87 0.30 5.22 -6.82
C VAL A 87 1.65 5.08 -6.10
N ASN A 88 1.87 3.98 -5.37
CA ASN A 88 3.13 3.70 -4.70
C ASN A 88 4.27 3.50 -5.70
N LEU A 89 4.06 2.71 -6.76
CA LEU A 89 5.07 2.53 -7.81
C LEU A 89 5.41 3.84 -8.52
N TYR A 90 4.39 4.61 -8.89
CA TYR A 90 4.58 5.90 -9.53
C TYR A 90 5.41 6.87 -8.67
N GLN A 91 5.08 6.98 -7.39
CA GLN A 91 5.85 7.84 -6.47
C GLN A 91 7.25 7.29 -6.20
N GLY A 92 7.40 5.97 -6.06
CA GLY A 92 8.71 5.34 -5.90
C GLY A 92 9.64 5.62 -7.09
N ILE A 93 9.12 5.63 -8.32
CA ILE A 93 9.91 5.96 -9.52
C ILE A 93 10.24 7.47 -9.58
N ARG A 94 9.35 8.33 -9.09
CA ARG A 94 9.55 9.80 -9.10
C ARG A 94 10.47 10.31 -7.99
N ASP A 95 10.52 9.64 -6.85
CA ASP A 95 11.42 9.98 -5.75
C ASP A 95 12.87 9.59 -6.10
N LYS A 96 13.52 10.39 -6.96
CA LYS A 96 14.97 10.30 -7.26
C LYS A 96 15.80 10.91 -6.12
#